data_AF-A0A5E4IJW8-F1
#
_entry.id   AF-A0A5E4IJW8-F1
#
_cell.length_a   1.000
_cell.length_b   1.000
_cell.length_c   1.000
_cell.angle_alpha   90.00
_cell.angle_beta   90.00
_cell.angle_gamma   90.00
#
_symmetry.space_group_name_H-M   'P 1'
#
loop_
_entity.id
_entity.type
_entity.pdbx_description
1 polymer ?
#
loop_
_entity_poly.entity_id
_entity_poly.type
_entity_poly.pdbx_seq_one_letter_code
_entity_poly.pdbx_strand_id
1 'polypeptide(L)'
;MREDTKLEQFRNFDYIRLETFKKNGQAVPTPVWFVVEDDMLFVRSYANSGKVKRMRNNSYVKIAPSDALGNPHGVTIKGTAVRVD
;
A
#
# COMPACT_ATOMS: atom_id res chain seq x y z
N MET A 1 16.75 12.68 -4.99
CA MET A 1 16.56 11.34 -4.41
C MET A 1 16.05 10.46 -5.54
N ARG A 2 16.84 9.48 -6.00
CA ARG A 2 16.44 8.60 -7.12
C ARG A 2 15.21 7.79 -6.69
N GLU A 3 14.26 7.59 -7.59
CA GLU A 3 13.01 6.87 -7.29
C GLU A 3 13.25 5.42 -6.86
N ASP A 4 14.29 4.79 -7.43
CA ASP A 4 14.77 3.45 -7.09
C ASP A 4 14.92 3.28 -5.57
N THR A 5 15.53 4.26 -4.89
CA THR A 5 15.80 4.17 -3.45
C THR A 5 14.53 4.09 -2.59
N LYS A 6 13.39 4.58 -3.08
CA LYS A 6 12.13 4.54 -2.31
C LYS A 6 11.45 3.18 -2.35
N LEU A 7 11.63 2.40 -3.42
CA LEU A 7 11.05 1.06 -3.54
C LEU A 7 11.98 -0.02 -2.97
N GLU A 8 13.30 0.21 -2.94
CA GLU A 8 14.26 -0.71 -2.34
C GLU A 8 13.93 -1.10 -0.89
N GLN A 9 13.37 -0.17 -0.09
CA GLN A 9 12.99 -0.46 1.31
C GLN A 9 11.94 -1.57 1.46
N PHE A 10 11.23 -1.93 0.40
CA PHE A 10 10.19 -2.95 0.41
C PHE A 10 10.74 -4.35 0.09
N ARG A 11 11.92 -4.49 -0.51
CA ARG A 11 12.40 -5.78 -1.05
C ARG A 11 12.55 -6.91 -0.03
N ASN A 12 12.74 -6.58 1.25
CA ASN A 12 12.97 -7.56 2.33
C ASN A 12 11.78 -7.71 3.28
N PHE A 13 10.58 -7.28 2.85
CA PHE A 13 9.37 -7.36 3.65
C PHE A 13 8.28 -8.09 2.89
N ASP A 14 7.50 -8.89 3.62
CA ASP A 14 6.34 -9.58 3.06
C ASP A 14 5.06 -8.74 3.18
N TYR A 15 5.06 -7.73 4.07
CA TYR A 15 3.90 -6.90 4.35
C TYR A 15 4.17 -5.41 4.13
N ILE A 16 3.13 -4.71 3.69
CA ILE A 16 3.05 -3.26 3.77
C ILE A 16 1.90 -2.83 4.67
N ARG A 17 2.08 -1.71 5.36
CA ARG A 17 0.99 -0.95 5.95
C ARG A 17 0.37 -0.09 4.85
N LEU A 18 -0.71 -0.59 4.25
CA LEU A 18 -1.49 0.13 3.25
C LEU A 18 -2.51 1.05 3.91
N GLU A 19 -2.28 2.36 3.82
CA GLU A 19 -3.22 3.37 4.29
C GLU A 19 -4.13 3.83 3.15
N THR A 20 -5.44 3.61 3.33
CA THR A 20 -6.50 4.04 2.42
C THR A 20 -7.39 5.06 3.12
N PHE A 21 -8.07 5.92 2.38
CA PHE A 21 -8.80 7.04 2.98
C PHE A 21 -10.31 6.88 2.85
N LYS A 22 -11.05 7.13 3.93
CA LYS A 22 -12.51 7.29 3.89
C LYS A 22 -12.87 8.58 3.13
N LYS A 23 -14.14 8.73 2.74
CA LYS A 23 -14.65 9.95 2.07
C LYS A 23 -14.40 11.23 2.89
N ASN A 24 -14.39 11.14 4.20
CA ASN A 24 -14.11 12.25 5.12
C ASN A 24 -12.60 12.49 5.35
N GLY A 25 -11.72 11.83 4.58
CA GLY A 25 -10.26 11.97 4.70
C GLY A 25 -9.61 11.15 5.83
N GLN A 26 -10.39 10.45 6.67
CA GLN A 26 -9.80 9.62 7.73
C GLN A 26 -8.99 8.45 7.14
N ALA A 27 -7.73 8.34 7.56
CA ALA A 27 -6.85 7.24 7.18
C ALA A 27 -7.29 5.92 7.85
N VAL A 28 -7.21 4.84 7.07
CA VAL A 28 -7.46 3.48 7.51
C VAL A 28 -6.25 2.63 7.13
N PRO A 29 -5.33 2.38 8.08
CA PRO A 29 -4.19 1.50 7.85
C PRO A 29 -4.66 0.05 7.81
N THR A 30 -4.05 -0.76 6.95
CA THR A 30 -4.29 -2.20 6.89
C THR A 30 -2.99 -2.90 6.47
N PRO A 31 -2.43 -3.82 7.29
CA PRO A 31 -1.35 -4.67 6.83
C PRO A 31 -1.85 -5.59 5.71
N VAL A 32 -1.09 -5.67 4.63
CA VAL A 32 -1.38 -6.55 3.48
C VAL A 32 -0.09 -7.17 2.96
N TRP A 33 -0.18 -8.43 2.54
CA TRP A 33 0.89 -9.04 1.74
C TRP A 33 1.01 -8.34 0.39
N PHE A 34 2.23 -8.29 -0.13
CA PHE A 34 2.52 -7.72 -1.43
C PHE A 34 3.65 -8.47 -2.14
N VAL A 35 3.81 -8.19 -3.43
CA VAL A 35 5.00 -8.54 -4.21
C VAL A 35 5.47 -7.31 -4.98
N VAL A 36 6.76 -7.27 -5.33
CA VAL A 36 7.37 -6.20 -6.14
C VAL A 36 7.69 -6.75 -7.53
N GLU A 37 7.23 -6.08 -8.57
CA GLU A 37 7.51 -6.40 -9.98
C GLU A 37 7.49 -5.11 -10.80
N ASP A 38 8.49 -4.90 -11.68
CA ASP A 38 8.65 -3.74 -12.55
C ASP A 38 8.33 -2.38 -11.88
N ASP A 39 8.95 -2.13 -10.72
CA ASP A 39 8.78 -0.92 -9.91
C ASP A 39 7.34 -0.66 -9.42
N MET A 40 6.50 -1.69 -9.38
CA MET A 40 5.17 -1.66 -8.81
C MET A 40 5.03 -2.63 -7.64
N LEU A 41 4.16 -2.27 -6.69
CA LEU A 41 3.73 -3.17 -5.62
C LEU A 41 2.35 -3.72 -5.95
N PHE A 42 2.25 -5.04 -6.00
CA PHE A 42 1.00 -5.75 -6.25
C PHE A 42 0.44 -6.30 -4.95
N VAL A 43 -0.87 -6.07 -4.74
CA VAL A 43 -1.60 -6.56 -3.58
C VAL A 43 -2.83 -7.30 -4.05
N ARG A 44 -2.98 -8.56 -3.63
CA ARG A 44 -4.20 -9.33 -3.89
C ARG A 44 -5.24 -9.08 -2.80
N SER A 45 -6.47 -8.77 -3.19
CA SER A 45 -7.57 -8.59 -2.23
C SER A 45 -8.92 -8.95 -2.84
N TYR A 46 -9.87 -9.37 -1.98
CA TYR A 46 -11.25 -9.52 -2.41
C TYR A 46 -11.82 -8.18 -2.89
N ALA A 47 -12.45 -8.18 -4.07
CA ALA A 47 -13.00 -7.00 -4.72
C ALA A 47 -13.99 -6.21 -3.82
N ASN A 48 -14.67 -6.91 -2.92
CA ASN A 48 -15.70 -6.32 -2.05
C ASN A 48 -15.15 -5.81 -0.70
N SER A 49 -13.84 -5.92 -0.47
CA SER A 49 -13.21 -5.50 0.78
C SER A 49 -13.24 -3.98 0.97
N GLY A 50 -13.23 -3.52 2.22
CA GLY A 50 -13.33 -2.10 2.54
C GLY A 50 -12.22 -1.24 1.92
N LYS A 51 -10.98 -1.77 1.83
CA LYS A 51 -9.85 -1.05 1.23
C LYS A 51 -10.03 -0.87 -0.29
N VAL A 52 -10.52 -1.89 -1.00
CA VAL A 52 -10.80 -1.82 -2.44
C VAL A 52 -11.93 -0.81 -2.70
N LYS A 53 -13.00 -0.85 -1.91
CA LYS A 53 -14.09 0.14 -2.00
C LYS A 53 -13.60 1.57 -1.79
N ARG A 54 -12.67 1.78 -0.84
CA ARG A 54 -12.03 3.09 -0.61
C ARG A 54 -11.12 3.50 -1.76
N MET A 55 -10.25 2.62 -2.25
CA MET A 55 -9.34 2.90 -3.38
C MET A 55 -10.08 3.20 -4.68
N ARG A 56 -11.26 2.58 -4.90
CA ARG A 56 -12.13 2.92 -6.03
C ARG A 56 -12.72 4.33 -5.93
N ASN A 57 -12.98 4.82 -4.72
CA ASN A 57 -13.49 6.17 -4.49
C ASN A 57 -12.36 7.22 -4.44
N ASN A 58 -11.21 6.83 -3.92
CA ASN A 58 -10.02 7.66 -3.78
C ASN A 58 -8.78 6.76 -3.90
N SER A 59 -8.12 6.81 -5.06
CA SER A 59 -6.96 5.97 -5.37
C SER A 59 -5.68 6.40 -4.65
N TYR A 60 -5.66 7.56 -3.99
CA TYR A 60 -4.51 7.99 -3.21
C TYR A 60 -4.29 7.06 -2.02
N VAL A 61 -3.06 6.58 -1.87
CA VAL A 61 -2.64 5.71 -0.78
C VAL A 61 -1.33 6.20 -0.16
N LYS A 62 -1.09 5.80 1.08
CA LYS A 62 0.25 5.82 1.67
C LYS A 62 0.66 4.40 2.01
N ILE A 63 1.94 4.10 1.81
CA ILE A 63 2.51 2.78 2.07
C ILE A 63 3.84 2.92 2.78
N ALA A 64 4.11 1.98 3.67
CA ALA A 64 5.42 1.72 4.26
C ALA A 64 5.56 0.20 4.40
N PRO A 65 6.76 -0.37 4.33
CA PRO A 65 6.99 -1.74 4.79
C PRO A 65 6.44 -1.93 6.20
N SER A 66 5.98 -3.13 6.55
CA SER A 66 5.50 -3.43 7.90
C SER A 66 5.75 -4.87 8.28
N ASP A 67 5.58 -5.18 9.56
CA ASP A 67 5.35 -6.56 9.99
C ASP A 67 3.90 -7.00 9.70
N ALA A 68 3.57 -8.25 10.04
CA ALA A 68 2.24 -8.83 9.88
C ALA A 68 1.16 -8.15 10.75
N LEU A 69 1.56 -7.46 11.82
CA LEU A 69 0.67 -6.71 12.72
C LEU A 69 0.42 -5.28 12.22
N GLY A 70 1.17 -4.81 11.22
CA GLY A 70 1.06 -3.47 10.65
C GLY A 70 1.90 -2.42 11.38
N ASN A 71 2.90 -2.84 12.16
CA ASN A 71 3.92 -1.94 12.68
C ASN A 71 4.81 -1.49 11.51
N PRO A 72 4.86 -0.18 11.20
CA PRO A 72 5.58 0.28 10.03
C PRO A 72 7.10 0.21 10.23
N HIS A 73 7.80 -0.13 9.17
CA HIS A 73 9.24 -0.03 9.00
C HIS A 73 9.53 0.93 7.85
N GLY A 74 10.65 1.65 7.92
CA GLY A 74 11.06 2.57 6.86
C GLY A 74 10.20 3.83 6.74
N VAL A 75 10.25 4.43 5.56
CA VAL A 75 9.64 5.73 5.25
C VAL A 75 8.31 5.53 4.55
N THR A 76 7.26 6.14 5.10
CA THR A 76 5.97 6.23 4.42
C THR A 76 6.08 7.04 3.13
N ILE A 77 5.74 6.41 2.01
CA ILE A 77 5.65 7.05 0.69
C ILE A 77 4.20 7.15 0.22
N LYS A 78 3.95 8.09 -0.69
CA LYS A 78 2.65 8.30 -1.33
C LYS A 78 2.58 7.52 -2.63
N GLY A 79 1.40 7.02 -2.98
CA GLY A 79 1.17 6.32 -4.25
C GLY A 79 -0.27 6.42 -4.74
N THR A 80 -0.50 5.87 -5.92
CA THR A 80 -1.82 5.72 -6.52
C THR A 80 -2.10 4.24 -6.70
N ALA A 81 -3.22 3.76 -6.16
CA ALA A 81 -3.68 2.41 -6.36
C ALA A 81 -4.52 2.32 -7.65
N VAL A 82 -4.15 1.38 -8.51
CA VAL A 82 -4.92 1.01 -9.71
C VAL A 82 -5.31 -0.45 -9.62
N ARG A 83 -6.46 -0.80 -10.17
CA ARG A 83 -6.83 -2.20 -10.37
C ARG A 83 -6.11 -2.68 -11.63
N VAL A 84 -5.40 -3.78 -11.50
CA VAL A 84 -4.84 -4.55 -12.61
C VAL A 84 -5.76 -5.75 -12.85
N ASP A 85 -6.12 -6.00 -14.10
CA ASP A 85 -7.00 -7.09 -14.52
C ASP A 85 -6.19 -8.30 -15.01
#